data_AF-A0A1V4DKS9-F1
#
_entry.id   AF-A0A1V4DKS9-F1
#
_cell.length_a   1.000
_cell.length_b   1.000
_cell.length_c   1.000
_cell.angle_alpha   90.00
_cell.angle_beta   90.00
_cell.angle_gamma   90.00
#
_symmetry.space_group_name_H-M   'P 1'
#
loop_
_entity.id
_entity.type
_entity.pdbx_description
1 polymer ?
#
loop_
_entity_poly.entity_id
_entity_poly.type
_entity_poly.pdbx_seq_one_letter_code
_entity_poly.pdbx_strand_id
1 'polypeptide(L)'
;RREYVETLGTYRNRDGGFWVASTDPQAADHALTGTTPADQVGAAGLLTDGAADAVSRYRLITWRQLLNVLTQDGPTALIRRVREAERSDPHGERWPRSKTFDDATAAYCRLQLFDLDSPRPVACP
;
A
#
# COMPACT_ATOMS: atom_id res chain seq x y z
N ARG A 1 -8.66 21.21 -10.36
CA ARG A 1 -7.70 20.58 -9.41
C ARG A 1 -7.98 20.98 -7.96
N ARG A 2 -8.05 22.28 -7.61
CA ARG A 2 -8.31 22.75 -6.23
C ARG A 2 -9.70 22.33 -5.72
N GLU A 3 -10.73 22.53 -6.54
CA GLU A 3 -12.12 22.13 -6.25
C GLU A 3 -12.29 20.62 -6.02
N TYR A 4 -11.61 19.77 -6.80
CA TYR A 4 -11.59 18.32 -6.59
C TYR A 4 -11.02 17.94 -5.20
N VAL A 5 -9.95 18.62 -4.77
CA VAL A 5 -9.27 18.35 -3.50
C VAL A 5 -10.08 18.87 -2.32
N GLU A 6 -10.66 20.05 -2.46
CA GLU A 6 -11.58 20.63 -1.48
C GLU A 6 -12.81 19.74 -1.31
N THR A 7 -13.39 19.25 -2.41
CA THR A 7 -14.52 18.31 -2.36
C THR A 7 -14.15 17.04 -1.61
N LEU A 8 -13.03 16.38 -1.95
CA LEU A 8 -12.57 15.19 -1.22
C LEU A 8 -12.29 15.47 0.27
N GLY A 9 -11.80 16.66 0.61
CA GLY A 9 -11.60 17.09 1.99
C GLY A 9 -12.91 17.14 2.78
N THR A 10 -14.02 17.53 2.15
CA THR A 10 -15.33 17.60 2.84
C THR A 10 -15.95 16.24 3.17
N TYR A 11 -15.52 15.16 2.51
CA TYR A 11 -15.99 13.80 2.75
C TYR A 11 -15.03 12.93 3.58
N ARG A 12 -13.81 13.42 3.86
CA ARG A 12 -12.83 12.66 4.64
C ARG A 12 -13.19 12.69 6.13
N ASN A 13 -13.13 11.53 6.77
CA ASN A 13 -13.40 11.32 8.20
C ASN A 13 -14.76 11.90 8.62
N ARG A 14 -15.79 11.57 7.85
CA ARG A 14 -17.19 11.92 8.12
C ARG A 14 -18.09 10.75 7.81
N ASP A 15 -19.19 10.68 8.54
CA ASP A 15 -20.28 9.76 8.23
C ASP A 15 -20.82 10.00 6.81
N GLY A 16 -21.04 8.90 6.08
CA GLY A 16 -21.42 8.94 4.66
C GLY A 16 -20.28 9.30 3.70
N GLY A 17 -19.08 9.54 4.22
CA GLY A 17 -17.86 9.78 3.46
C GLY A 17 -16.90 8.59 3.46
N PHE A 18 -15.61 8.87 3.59
CA PHE A 18 -14.56 7.84 3.69
C PHE A 18 -13.60 8.12 4.84
N TRP A 19 -13.10 7.06 5.46
CA TRP A 19 -12.23 7.12 6.62
C TRP A 19 -10.76 6.91 6.23
N VAL A 20 -9.89 7.78 6.73
CA VAL A 20 -8.44 7.73 6.52
C VAL A 20 -7.75 7.86 7.87
N ALA A 21 -6.86 6.92 8.17
CA ALA A 21 -5.98 6.98 9.34
C ALA A 21 -5.09 8.23 9.25
N SER A 22 -5.47 9.27 10.00
CA SER A 22 -4.82 10.59 9.98
C SER A 22 -4.88 11.20 11.38
N THR A 23 -5.05 12.52 11.50
CA THR A 23 -5.03 13.24 12.78
C THR A 23 -6.26 13.00 13.66
N ASP A 24 -7.36 12.54 13.08
CA ASP A 24 -8.58 12.23 13.82
C ASP A 24 -8.51 10.78 14.33
N PRO A 25 -8.42 10.56 15.66
CA PRO A 25 -8.35 9.21 16.22
C PRO A 25 -9.62 8.39 15.98
N GLN A 26 -10.78 9.02 15.77
CA GLN A 26 -12.04 8.30 15.51
C GLN A 26 -11.97 7.47 14.22
N ALA A 27 -11.10 7.84 13.28
CA ALA A 27 -10.90 7.05 12.07
C ALA A 27 -10.45 5.60 12.36
N ALA A 28 -9.83 5.33 13.52
CA ALA A 28 -9.45 3.99 13.93
C ALA A 28 -10.68 3.09 14.21
N ASP A 29 -11.78 3.66 14.73
CA ASP A 29 -13.01 2.93 15.04
C ASP A 29 -13.73 2.45 13.76
N HIS A 30 -13.40 3.06 12.62
CA HIS A 30 -13.94 2.72 11.29
C HIS A 30 -13.00 1.84 10.47
N ALA A 31 -11.90 1.34 11.05
CA ALA A 31 -10.98 0.46 10.37
C ALA A 31 -11.63 -0.89 10.03
N LEU A 32 -11.43 -1.36 8.80
CA LEU A 32 -11.74 -2.74 8.46
C LEU A 32 -10.68 -3.66 9.09
N THR A 33 -11.12 -4.56 9.96
CA THR A 33 -10.23 -5.50 10.66
C THR A 33 -10.60 -6.95 10.36
N GLY A 34 -9.64 -7.84 10.57
CA GLY A 34 -9.81 -9.27 10.38
C GLY A 34 -8.57 -10.01 10.88
N THR A 35 -8.70 -11.32 11.08
CA THR A 35 -7.60 -12.16 11.54
C THR A 35 -7.48 -13.39 10.63
N THR A 36 -6.25 -13.86 10.47
CA THR A 36 -5.95 -15.12 9.79
C THR A 36 -4.84 -15.82 10.57
N PRO A 37 -4.86 -17.16 10.66
CA PRO A 37 -3.75 -17.91 11.24
C PRO A 37 -2.44 -17.63 10.49
N ALA A 38 -1.36 -17.36 11.23
CA ALA A 38 -0.07 -16.99 10.64
C ALA A 38 0.55 -18.13 9.81
N ASP A 39 0.23 -19.37 10.15
CA ASP A 39 0.64 -20.58 9.44
C ASP A 39 0.00 -20.74 8.06
N GLN A 40 -1.06 -19.97 7.78
CA GLN A 40 -1.76 -19.95 6.49
C GLN A 40 -1.28 -18.81 5.58
N VAL A 41 -0.36 -17.96 6.03
CA VAL A 41 0.13 -16.79 5.29
C VAL A 41 1.61 -16.94 5.01
N GLY A 42 2.02 -17.05 3.74
CA GLY A 42 3.44 -17.12 3.38
C GLY A 42 4.15 -15.76 3.30
N ALA A 43 3.39 -14.69 3.06
CA ALA A 43 3.92 -13.33 3.00
C ALA A 43 2.82 -12.27 3.18
N ALA A 44 3.22 -11.08 3.63
CA ALA A 44 2.36 -9.93 3.79
C ALA A 44 3.02 -8.66 3.22
N GLY A 45 2.21 -7.77 2.66
CA GLY A 45 2.61 -6.43 2.24
C GLY A 45 1.82 -5.38 3.02
N LEU A 46 2.50 -4.34 3.49
CA LEU A 46 1.90 -3.15 4.11
C LEU A 46 2.25 -1.93 3.26
N LEU A 47 1.25 -1.10 2.95
CA LEU A 47 1.39 0.01 2.00
C LEU A 47 0.76 1.28 2.55
N THR A 48 1.36 2.43 2.22
CA THR A 48 0.64 3.71 2.24
C THR A 48 -0.19 3.88 0.97
N ASP A 49 -1.16 4.80 0.98
CA ASP A 49 -1.99 5.14 -0.18
C ASP A 49 -1.15 5.45 -1.44
N GLY A 50 -0.05 6.21 -1.29
CA GLY A 50 0.85 6.52 -2.40
C GLY A 50 1.52 5.30 -3.03
N ALA A 51 1.78 4.23 -2.27
CA ALA A 51 2.28 2.97 -2.83
C ALA A 51 1.15 2.12 -3.43
N ALA A 52 -0.03 2.13 -2.80
CA ALA A 52 -1.23 1.45 -3.30
C ALA A 52 -1.78 2.06 -4.60
N ASP A 53 -1.44 3.31 -4.92
CA ASP A 53 -1.88 4.01 -6.13
C ASP A 53 -1.47 3.29 -7.43
N ALA A 54 -0.45 2.42 -7.42
CA ALA A 54 -0.16 1.53 -8.55
C ALA A 54 -1.39 0.68 -8.97
N VAL A 55 -2.22 0.29 -8.00
CA VAL A 55 -3.47 -0.45 -8.20
C VAL A 55 -4.68 0.48 -8.19
N SER A 56 -4.77 1.37 -7.20
CA SER A 56 -5.97 2.16 -6.92
C SER A 56 -6.20 3.28 -7.93
N ARG A 57 -5.20 4.16 -8.13
CA ARG A 57 -5.34 5.33 -9.01
C ARG A 57 -4.88 5.04 -10.43
N TYR A 58 -3.68 4.50 -10.57
CA TYR A 58 -3.01 4.33 -11.86
C TYR A 58 -3.44 3.07 -12.60
N ARG A 59 -4.06 2.11 -11.89
CA ARG A 59 -4.61 0.86 -12.47
C ARG A 59 -3.58 0.10 -13.32
N LEU A 60 -2.31 0.16 -12.94
CA LEU A 60 -1.19 -0.43 -13.69
C LEU A 60 -1.14 -1.95 -13.50
N ILE A 61 -1.50 -2.40 -12.29
CA ILE A 61 -1.46 -3.78 -11.86
C ILE A 61 -2.64 -4.08 -10.93
N THR A 62 -2.97 -5.36 -10.79
CA THR A 62 -3.92 -5.88 -9.78
C THR A 62 -3.24 -6.07 -8.43
N TRP A 63 -4.01 -6.22 -7.35
CA TRP A 63 -3.48 -6.54 -6.01
C TRP A 63 -2.61 -7.80 -6.00
N ARG A 64 -3.02 -8.86 -6.72
CA ARG A 64 -2.24 -10.09 -6.85
C ARG A 64 -0.90 -9.85 -7.55
N GLN A 65 -0.90 -9.07 -8.62
CA GLN A 65 0.34 -8.69 -9.31
C GLN A 65 1.23 -7.81 -8.44
N LEU A 66 0.65 -6.91 -7.62
CA LEU A 66 1.41 -6.12 -6.65
C LEU A 66 2.15 -7.02 -5.66
N LEU A 67 1.49 -8.02 -5.08
CA LEU A 67 2.18 -8.99 -4.19
C LEU A 67 3.28 -9.76 -4.92
N ASN A 68 3.08 -10.12 -6.20
CA ASN A 68 4.14 -10.74 -7.00
C ASN A 68 5.35 -9.81 -7.16
N VAL A 69 5.13 -8.52 -7.42
CA VAL A 69 6.21 -7.52 -7.52
C VAL A 69 6.95 -7.41 -6.19
N LEU A 70 6.23 -7.30 -5.07
CA LEU A 70 6.86 -7.26 -3.75
C LEU A 70 7.68 -8.52 -3.45
N THR A 71 7.20 -9.68 -3.89
CA THR A 71 7.86 -10.98 -3.67
C THR A 71 9.11 -11.16 -4.54
N GLN A 72 9.04 -10.75 -5.81
CA GLN A 72 10.08 -11.02 -6.81
C GLN A 72 11.11 -9.89 -6.91
N ASP A 73 10.63 -8.64 -6.95
CA ASP A 73 11.42 -7.45 -7.26
C ASP A 73 11.62 -6.54 -6.03
N GLY A 74 10.85 -6.78 -4.95
CA GLY A 74 10.91 -6.02 -3.71
C GLY A 74 10.14 -4.68 -3.72
N PRO A 75 10.04 -4.01 -2.56
CA PRO A 75 9.31 -2.75 -2.41
C PRO A 75 9.80 -1.62 -3.32
N THR A 76 11.12 -1.49 -3.51
CA THR A 76 11.72 -0.45 -4.36
C THR A 76 11.20 -0.52 -5.80
N ALA A 77 11.01 -1.72 -6.34
CA ALA A 77 10.47 -1.89 -7.68
C ALA A 77 9.00 -1.44 -7.80
N LEU A 78 8.20 -1.67 -6.75
CA LEU A 78 6.83 -1.15 -6.70
C LEU A 78 6.83 0.39 -6.70
N ILE A 79 7.65 1.02 -5.85
CA ILE A 79 7.77 2.48 -5.79
C ILE A 79 8.24 3.04 -7.14
N ARG A 80 9.18 2.37 -7.82
CA ARG A 80 9.62 2.79 -9.15
C ARG A 80 8.46 2.85 -10.16
N ARG A 81 7.57 1.86 -10.18
CA ARG A 81 6.39 1.83 -11.07
C ARG A 81 5.43 2.99 -10.79
N VAL A 82 5.20 3.31 -9.52
CA VAL A 82 4.41 4.48 -9.10
C VAL A 82 5.04 5.76 -9.67
N ARG A 83 6.35 5.93 -9.47
CA ARG A 83 7.09 7.13 -9.92
C ARG A 83 7.13 7.26 -11.45
N GLU A 84 7.16 6.14 -12.18
CA GLU A 84 7.06 6.14 -13.65
C GLU A 84 5.71 6.65 -14.13
N ALA A 85 4.61 6.20 -13.52
CA ALA A 85 3.28 6.72 -13.85
C ALA A 85 3.16 8.21 -13.53
N GLU A 86 3.62 8.64 -12.37
CA GLU A 86 3.60 10.05 -11.97
C GLU A 86 4.39 10.95 -12.92
N ARG A 87 5.58 10.50 -13.35
CA ARG A 87 6.42 11.23 -14.32
C ARG A 87 5.81 11.26 -15.72
N SER A 88 5.05 10.23 -16.11
CA SER A 88 4.36 10.21 -17.41
C SER A 88 3.17 11.18 -17.48
N ASP A 89 2.70 11.67 -16.33
CA ASP A 89 1.54 12.55 -16.22
C ASP A 89 1.81 13.67 -15.19
N PRO A 90 2.81 14.55 -15.42
CA PRO A 90 3.29 15.50 -14.41
C PRO A 90 2.20 16.47 -13.94
N HIS A 91 1.24 16.77 -14.81
CA HIS A 91 0.12 17.67 -14.54
C HIS A 91 -1.14 16.97 -14.05
N GLY A 92 -1.20 15.63 -13.99
CA GLY A 92 -2.39 14.94 -13.49
C GLY A 92 -3.59 15.03 -14.43
N GLU A 93 -3.35 15.11 -15.73
CA GLU A 93 -4.40 15.16 -16.75
C GLU A 93 -5.00 13.77 -16.96
N ARG A 94 -4.15 12.74 -17.03
CA ARG A 94 -4.60 11.35 -17.15
C ARG A 94 -5.14 10.82 -15.83
N TRP A 95 -4.45 11.12 -14.72
CA TRP A 95 -4.84 10.69 -13.38
C TRP A 95 -4.96 11.91 -12.45
N PRO A 96 -6.16 12.50 -12.33
CA PRO A 96 -6.41 13.64 -11.47
C PRO A 96 -5.96 13.43 -10.02
N ARG A 97 -5.14 14.36 -9.51
CA ARG A 97 -4.56 14.32 -8.15
C ARG A 97 -4.13 15.71 -7.70
N SER A 98 -4.06 15.99 -6.40
CA SER A 98 -3.62 17.30 -5.85
C SER A 98 -2.16 17.61 -6.15
N LYS A 99 -1.29 16.60 -6.06
CA LYS A 99 0.17 16.71 -6.16
C LYS A 99 0.71 15.70 -7.16
N THR A 100 1.83 16.02 -7.82
CA THR A 100 2.44 15.11 -8.81
C THR A 100 2.95 13.84 -8.16
N PHE A 101 3.56 13.96 -6.97
CA PHE A 101 4.14 12.86 -6.20
C PHE A 101 3.51 12.77 -4.80
N ASP A 102 3.08 11.59 -4.40
CA ASP A 102 2.70 11.28 -3.00
C ASP A 102 3.82 10.54 -2.27
N ASP A 103 3.82 10.61 -0.94
CA ASP A 103 4.68 9.78 -0.11
C ASP A 103 4.24 8.33 -0.27
N ALA A 104 5.18 7.49 -0.70
CA ALA A 104 4.91 6.11 -1.07
C ALA A 104 5.87 5.20 -0.31
N THR A 105 5.31 4.44 0.62
CA THR A 105 6.04 3.49 1.46
C THR A 105 5.42 2.12 1.33
N ALA A 106 6.26 1.10 1.18
CA ALA A 106 5.85 -0.29 1.18
C ALA A 106 6.81 -1.11 2.04
N ALA A 107 6.25 -1.96 2.90
CA ALA A 107 6.98 -2.98 3.64
C ALA A 107 6.51 -4.36 3.17
N TYR A 108 7.44 -5.29 3.03
CA TYR A 108 7.17 -6.67 2.63
C TYR A 108 7.81 -7.61 3.64
N CYS A 109 7.01 -8.54 4.17
CA CYS A 109 7.45 -9.52 5.15
C CYS A 109 7.14 -10.92 4.61
N ARG A 110 8.14 -11.79 4.62
CA ARG A 110 7.90 -13.23 4.46
C ARG A 110 7.62 -13.83 5.82
N LEU A 111 6.52 -14.54 5.91
CA LEU A 111 6.12 -15.25 7.12
C LEU A 111 6.55 -16.70 6.88
N GLN A 112 7.80 -16.99 7.26
CA GLN A 112 8.24 -18.38 7.41
C GLN A 112 7.88 -18.78 8.83
N LEU A 113 6.98 -19.74 8.98
CA LEU A 113 6.94 -20.49 10.22
C LEU A 113 8.30 -21.18 10.36
N PHE A 114 9.11 -20.69 11.28
CA PHE A 114 10.11 -21.56 11.87
C PHE A 114 9.32 -22.63 12.60
N ASP A 115 9.41 -23.86 12.11
CA ASP A 115 9.10 -25.00 12.95
C ASP A 115 10.04 -24.87 14.16
N LEU A 116 9.49 -24.55 15.33
CA LEU A 116 10.27 -24.32 16.55
C LEU A 116 11.00 -25.61 16.99
N ASP A 117 10.65 -26.76 16.39
CA ASP A 117 11.30 -28.06 16.56
C ASP A 117 12.37 -28.38 15.49
N SER A 118 12.58 -27.52 14.48
CA SER A 118 13.59 -27.77 13.45
C SER A 118 14.98 -27.30 13.90
N PRO A 119 16.04 -28.15 13.81
CA PRO A 119 17.37 -27.78 14.25
C PRO A 119 17.89 -26.57 13.47
N ARG A 120 18.37 -25.55 14.19
CA ARG A 120 18.98 -24.36 13.59
C ARG A 120 20.09 -24.80 12.62
N PRO A 121 20.21 -24.19 11.43
CA PRO A 121 21.32 -24.47 10.54
C PRO A 121 22.62 -24.13 11.27
N VAL A 122 23.46 -25.15 11.42
CA VAL A 122 24.81 -25.00 11.98
C VAL A 122 25.59 -24.13 10.98
N ALA A 123 26.06 -22.97 11.43
CA ALA A 123 26.99 -22.19 10.64
C ALA A 123 28.25 -23.04 10.41
N CYS A 124 28.56 -23.36 9.14
CA CYS A 124 29.85 -23.93 8.77
C CYS A 124 30.98 -22.91 9.03
N PRO A 125 32.19 -23.39 9.40
CA PRO A 125 33.28 -22.57 9.92
C PRO A 125 33.83 -21.55 8.93
#